data_AF-A0A0L0FP99-F1
#
_entry.id   AF-A0A0L0FP99-F1
#
_cell.length_a   1.000
_cell.length_b   1.000
_cell.length_c   1.000
_cell.angle_alpha   90.00
_cell.angle_beta   90.00
_cell.angle_gamma   90.00
#
_symmetry.space_group_name_H-M   'P 1'
#
loop_
_entity.id
_entity.type
_entity.pdbx_description
1 polymer ?
#
loop_
_entity_poly.entity_id
_entity_poly.type
_entity_poly.pdbx_seq_one_letter_code
_entity_poly.pdbx_strand_id
1 'polypeptide(L)'
;MGGSASKQSPEVSNAVNALGLATVKCIQSALGVDEDKYYHVELKDLKNIYPQWSDDMLETVRNGVRGIPDTPNTIPMHCWIVTLHRLASGSASHRQSAYFRLACGDEKTLTREKLVNFLTSVCKSAFAVDKDLKGKLDADENIDQNFVFSLMTGLAMPIEVDAFTTWMRRDPVVSNLLEFGVRYYMLQRTCGVYFENNVLSPRVIRPTPLQLKGFGQSRSKLMTREGIWYINAHLPKDMTSEWELLYDSESMGKAFAQFMAHSFDVSPIVFIIKDKDGYVFGGFVSEPLKLNASWYGNSDCFLFSLAPSMAVYHTTSYNKNYVYLNKAQKTLPNGFSEAMAFMEMAGKTFVTKEMGIDDNKKPPQDDA
;
A
#
# COMPACT_ATOMS: atom_id res chain seq x y z
N MET A 1 -14.77 49.68 20.06
CA MET A 1 -14.39 48.53 20.92
C MET A 1 -14.26 47.33 19.98
N GLY A 2 -13.13 47.15 19.31
CA GLY A 2 -11.93 46.56 19.89
C GLY A 2 -11.99 45.03 19.82
N GLY A 3 -12.33 44.47 18.66
CA GLY A 3 -12.34 43.02 18.45
C GLY A 3 -10.90 42.50 18.45
N SER A 4 -10.58 41.66 19.44
CA SER A 4 -9.27 41.08 19.62
C SER A 4 -8.83 40.33 18.37
N ALA A 5 -7.76 40.79 17.72
CA ALA A 5 -6.95 39.96 16.86
C ALA A 5 -6.46 38.79 17.74
N SER A 6 -7.11 37.63 17.60
CA SER A 6 -6.69 36.40 18.25
C SER A 6 -5.26 36.12 17.78
N LYS A 7 -4.30 36.13 18.71
CA LYS A 7 -2.93 35.70 18.42
C LYS A 7 -3.02 34.29 17.85
N GLN A 8 -2.76 34.14 16.55
CA GLN A 8 -2.67 32.83 15.92
C GLN A 8 -1.65 32.00 16.71
N SER A 9 -2.01 30.76 17.04
CA SER A 9 -1.12 29.82 17.71
C SER A 9 0.23 29.75 16.96
N PRO A 10 1.39 29.69 17.64
CA PRO A 10 2.70 29.54 17.00
C PRO A 10 2.74 28.40 15.97
N GLU A 11 1.96 27.34 16.22
CA GLU A 11 1.83 26.19 15.32
C GLU A 11 1.18 26.54 13.97
N VAL A 12 0.18 27.42 13.98
CA VAL A 12 -0.50 27.90 12.77
C VAL A 12 0.44 28.79 11.97
N SER A 13 1.10 29.75 12.63
CA SER A 13 2.07 30.62 11.97
C SER A 13 3.23 29.82 11.35
N ASN A 14 3.74 28.80 12.04
CA ASN A 14 4.76 27.90 11.51
C ASN A 14 4.26 27.13 10.29
N ALA A 15 3.01 26.64 10.31
CA ALA A 15 2.43 25.92 9.17
C ALA A 15 2.23 26.79 7.93
N VAL A 16 1.72 28.00 8.11
CA VAL A 16 1.55 28.97 7.03
C VAL A 16 2.90 29.35 6.43
N ASN A 17 3.91 29.60 7.27
CA ASN A 17 5.26 29.91 6.80
C ASN A 17 5.92 28.75 6.05
N ALA A 18 5.74 27.51 6.52
CA ALA A 18 6.34 26.32 5.92
C ALA A 18 5.72 25.94 4.57
N LEU A 19 4.39 26.06 4.43
CA LEU A 19 3.69 25.78 3.18
C LEU A 19 3.83 26.93 2.16
N GLY A 20 4.02 28.15 2.64
CA GLY A 20 4.06 29.37 1.84
C GLY A 20 2.66 29.89 1.50
N LEU A 21 2.55 31.21 1.34
CA LEU A 21 1.28 31.91 1.14
C LEU A 21 0.54 31.46 -0.13
N ALA A 22 1.27 31.17 -1.22
CA ALA A 22 0.68 30.68 -2.46
C ALA A 22 -0.03 29.34 -2.26
N THR A 23 0.61 28.39 -1.57
CA THR A 23 0.02 27.09 -1.23
C THR A 23 -1.20 27.26 -0.33
N VAL A 24 -1.13 28.14 0.68
CA VAL A 24 -2.27 28.41 1.57
C VAL A 24 -3.47 28.96 0.79
N LYS A 25 -3.24 29.87 -0.16
CA LYS A 25 -4.30 30.37 -1.06
C LYS A 25 -4.88 29.27 -1.95
N CYS A 26 -4.05 28.36 -2.48
CA CYS A 26 -4.53 27.19 -3.22
C CYS A 26 -5.41 26.29 -2.35
N ILE A 27 -5.02 26.05 -1.09
CA ILE A 27 -5.81 25.26 -0.14
C ILE A 27 -7.16 25.95 0.13
N GLN A 28 -7.18 27.27 0.34
CA GLN A 28 -8.42 28.04 0.54
C GLN A 28 -9.35 27.92 -0.66
N SER A 29 -8.82 28.12 -1.87
CA SER A 29 -9.57 28.01 -3.11
C SER A 29 -10.12 26.59 -3.32
N ALA A 30 -9.31 25.55 -3.08
CA ALA A 30 -9.74 24.15 -3.22
C ALA A 30 -10.83 23.76 -2.22
N LEU A 31 -10.83 24.35 -1.03
CA LEU A 31 -11.84 24.13 0.00
C LEU A 31 -13.08 25.03 -0.14
N GLY A 32 -13.10 25.92 -1.16
CA GLY A 32 -14.21 26.86 -1.36
C GLY A 32 -14.37 27.90 -0.25
N VAL A 33 -13.29 28.24 0.47
CA VAL A 33 -13.31 29.19 1.58
C VAL A 33 -12.99 30.59 1.07
N ASP A 34 -13.90 31.54 1.30
CA ASP A 34 -13.80 32.94 0.85
C ASP A 34 -12.69 33.72 1.57
N GLU A 35 -11.98 34.62 0.87
CA GLU A 35 -10.78 35.32 1.43
C GLU A 35 -11.12 36.20 2.65
N ASP A 36 -12.36 36.69 2.75
CA ASP A 36 -12.84 37.54 3.84
C ASP A 36 -13.40 36.76 5.04
N LYS A 37 -13.49 35.44 4.93
CA LYS A 37 -13.96 34.55 5.98
C LYS A 37 -12.88 33.51 6.28
N TYR A 38 -12.15 33.71 7.38
CA TYR A 38 -12.03 32.55 8.27
C TYR A 38 -13.49 32.07 8.48
N TYR A 39 -13.83 30.79 8.44
CA TYR A 39 -13.61 30.05 9.67
C TYR A 39 -13.77 28.54 9.51
N HIS A 40 -14.40 27.96 8.48
CA HIS A 40 -14.70 26.51 8.52
C HIS A 40 -14.82 25.83 7.15
N VAL A 41 -14.39 24.56 7.08
CA VAL A 41 -14.67 23.62 6.00
C VAL A 41 -15.87 22.77 6.41
N GLU A 42 -16.92 22.68 5.58
CA GLU A 42 -18.07 21.81 5.88
C GLU A 42 -17.84 20.38 5.38
N LEU A 43 -18.41 19.40 6.09
CA LEU A 43 -18.38 17.99 5.72
C LEU A 43 -18.89 17.71 4.29
N LYS A 44 -19.92 18.45 3.85
CA LYS A 44 -20.49 18.34 2.50
C LYS A 44 -19.48 18.74 1.42
N ASP A 45 -18.61 19.71 1.71
CA ASP A 45 -17.61 20.21 0.78
C ASP A 45 -16.45 19.22 0.67
N LEU A 46 -16.11 18.54 1.76
CA LEU A 46 -15.11 17.46 1.74
C LEU A 46 -15.49 16.32 0.80
N LYS A 47 -16.79 15.98 0.66
CA LYS A 47 -17.24 14.95 -0.28
C LYS A 47 -16.96 15.34 -1.73
N ASN A 48 -17.07 16.63 -2.07
CA ASN A 48 -16.77 17.13 -3.41
C ASN A 48 -15.26 17.10 -3.70
N ILE A 49 -14.44 17.36 -2.68
CA ILE A 49 -12.97 17.38 -2.79
C ILE A 49 -12.40 15.95 -2.81
N TYR A 50 -12.98 15.05 -2.01
CA TYR A 50 -12.57 13.67 -1.83
C TYR A 50 -13.70 12.69 -2.17
N PRO A 51 -14.16 12.63 -3.44
CA PRO A 51 -15.31 11.81 -3.83
C PRO A 51 -15.07 10.30 -3.65
N GLN A 52 -13.82 9.86 -3.60
CA GLN A 52 -13.43 8.47 -3.37
C GLN A 52 -13.53 8.03 -1.90
N TRP A 53 -13.67 8.97 -0.96
CA TRP A 53 -13.77 8.67 0.46
C TRP A 53 -15.20 8.30 0.83
N SER A 54 -15.34 7.22 1.62
CA SER A 54 -16.60 6.89 2.28
C SER A 54 -16.97 7.97 3.29
N ASP A 55 -18.24 7.99 3.68
CA ASP A 55 -18.71 8.96 4.69
C ASP A 55 -18.02 8.70 6.04
N ASP A 56 -17.74 7.43 6.38
CA ASP A 56 -16.92 7.04 7.54
C ASP A 56 -15.51 7.63 7.50
N MET A 57 -14.87 7.65 6.32
CA MET A 57 -13.53 8.21 6.15
C MET A 57 -13.54 9.73 6.33
N LEU A 58 -14.55 10.40 5.76
CA LEU A 58 -14.73 11.85 5.90
C LEU A 58 -14.96 12.25 7.35
N GLU A 59 -15.80 11.50 8.06
CA GLU A 59 -16.08 11.66 9.48
C GLU A 59 -14.82 11.43 10.33
N THR A 60 -14.04 10.39 10.00
CA THR A 60 -12.78 10.10 10.71
C THR A 60 -11.76 11.21 10.52
N VAL A 61 -11.58 11.69 9.28
CA VAL A 61 -10.68 12.81 9.00
C VAL A 61 -11.17 14.10 9.68
N ARG A 62 -12.48 14.36 9.69
CA ARG A 62 -13.05 15.49 10.43
C ARG A 62 -12.67 15.44 11.90
N ASN A 63 -12.91 14.31 12.55
CA ASN A 63 -12.65 14.13 13.97
C ASN A 63 -11.15 14.20 14.31
N GLY A 64 -10.29 13.81 13.39
CA GLY A 64 -8.85 13.86 13.58
C GLY A 64 -8.17 15.20 13.29
N VAL A 65 -8.79 16.05 12.46
CA VAL A 65 -8.29 17.41 12.20
C VAL A 65 -8.69 18.30 13.38
N ARG A 66 -7.80 18.35 14.39
CA ARG A 66 -7.95 19.09 15.65
C ARG A 66 -8.49 20.50 15.46
N GLY A 67 -9.70 20.79 15.89
CA GLY A 67 -10.22 22.13 16.18
C GLY A 67 -11.37 22.02 17.18
N ILE A 68 -11.61 23.03 18.01
CA ILE A 68 -12.91 23.14 18.70
C ILE A 68 -13.87 23.58 17.61
N PRO A 69 -14.81 22.74 17.16
CA PRO A 69 -15.76 23.15 16.14
C PRO A 69 -16.69 24.19 16.76
N ASP A 70 -16.89 25.33 16.10
CA ASP A 70 -17.97 26.25 16.51
C ASP A 70 -19.35 25.58 16.27
N THR A 71 -19.41 24.64 15.31
CA THR A 71 -20.59 23.78 15.06
C THR A 71 -20.20 22.33 14.73
N PRO A 72 -21.10 21.33 14.93
CA PRO A 72 -20.77 19.91 14.76
C PRO A 72 -20.24 19.50 13.37
N ASN A 73 -20.57 20.25 12.31
CA ASN A 73 -20.31 19.85 10.93
C ASN A 73 -19.17 20.64 10.26
N THR A 74 -18.37 21.36 11.05
CA THR A 74 -17.38 22.31 10.55
C THR A 74 -15.98 22.03 11.09
N ILE A 75 -14.96 22.16 10.24
CA ILE A 75 -13.55 22.04 10.62
C ILE A 75 -12.87 23.40 10.49
N PRO A 76 -12.22 23.95 11.53
CA PRO A 76 -11.59 25.24 11.39
C PRO A 76 -10.43 25.22 10.37
N MET A 77 -10.37 26.23 9.50
CA MET A 77 -9.42 26.25 8.37
C MET A 77 -7.95 26.09 8.82
N HIS A 78 -7.56 26.74 9.92
CA HIS A 78 -6.20 26.67 10.44
C HIS A 78 -5.81 25.26 10.91
N CYS A 79 -6.77 24.47 11.39
CA CYS A 79 -6.59 23.08 11.79
C CYS A 79 -6.29 22.19 10.59
N TRP A 80 -6.99 22.45 9.48
CA TRP A 80 -6.77 21.80 8.20
C TRP A 80 -5.36 22.11 7.67
N ILE A 81 -4.97 23.39 7.65
CA ILE A 81 -3.63 23.83 7.24
C ILE A 81 -2.53 23.17 8.07
N VAL A 82 -2.68 23.12 9.40
CA VAL A 82 -1.69 22.46 10.28
C VAL A 82 -1.60 20.96 9.97
N THR A 83 -2.73 20.29 9.72
CA THR A 83 -2.74 18.86 9.36
C THR A 83 -2.05 18.62 8.02
N LEU A 84 -2.38 19.40 7.00
CA LEU A 84 -1.73 19.33 5.69
C LEU A 84 -0.24 19.62 5.77
N HIS A 85 0.18 20.61 6.56
CA HIS A 85 1.61 20.87 6.82
C HIS A 85 2.28 19.64 7.43
N ARG A 86 1.71 19.02 8.46
CA ARG A 86 2.31 17.82 9.08
C ARG A 86 2.42 16.65 8.10
N LEU A 87 1.42 16.46 7.25
CA LEU A 87 1.42 15.46 6.18
C LEU A 87 2.43 15.78 5.06
N ALA A 88 2.60 17.06 4.75
CA ALA A 88 3.58 17.57 3.78
C ALA A 88 5.02 17.54 4.33
N SER A 89 5.18 17.55 5.66
CA SER A 89 6.48 17.61 6.31
C SER A 89 7.40 16.45 5.89
N GLY A 90 8.67 16.76 5.64
CA GLY A 90 9.71 15.76 5.38
C GLY A 90 9.98 14.84 6.59
N SER A 91 9.63 15.26 7.80
CA SER A 91 9.79 14.46 9.02
C SER A 91 8.78 13.32 9.09
N ALA A 92 9.27 12.08 9.10
CA ALA A 92 8.43 10.89 9.29
C ALA A 92 7.65 10.93 10.61
N SER A 93 8.25 11.46 11.67
CA SER A 93 7.60 11.61 12.98
C SER A 93 6.38 12.54 12.91
N HIS A 94 6.49 13.68 12.20
CA HIS A 94 5.35 14.58 12.01
C HIS A 94 4.22 13.93 11.22
N ARG A 95 4.54 13.18 10.16
CA ARG A 95 3.53 12.44 9.38
C ARG A 95 2.85 11.36 10.21
N GLN A 96 3.61 10.55 10.93
CA GLN A 96 3.10 9.49 11.80
C GLN A 96 2.19 10.04 12.91
N SER A 97 2.57 11.17 13.53
CA SER A 97 1.73 11.86 14.51
C SER A 97 0.43 12.43 13.90
N ALA A 98 0.46 12.86 12.64
CA ALA A 98 -0.74 13.28 11.93
C ALA A 98 -1.69 12.09 11.68
N TYR A 99 -1.17 10.95 11.21
CA TYR A 99 -1.99 9.75 11.01
C TYR A 99 -2.59 9.22 12.32
N PHE A 100 -1.82 9.21 13.43
CA PHE A 100 -2.35 8.83 14.74
C PHE A 100 -3.54 9.70 15.12
N ARG A 101 -3.44 11.02 14.94
CA ARG A 101 -4.53 11.95 15.21
C ARG A 101 -5.74 11.73 14.30
N LEU A 102 -5.51 11.47 13.01
CA LEU A 102 -6.57 11.11 12.08
C LEU A 102 -7.33 9.87 12.55
N ALA A 103 -6.64 8.87 13.07
CA ALA A 103 -7.27 7.65 13.59
C ALA A 103 -7.94 7.83 14.96
N CYS A 104 -7.31 8.59 15.87
CA CYS A 104 -7.65 8.64 17.29
C CYS A 104 -8.61 9.78 17.65
N GLY A 105 -8.69 10.82 16.82
CA GLY A 105 -9.41 12.05 17.16
C GLY A 105 -8.76 12.77 18.35
N ASP A 106 -9.60 13.20 19.29
CA ASP A 106 -9.18 13.91 20.51
C ASP A 106 -8.74 13.00 21.66
N GLU A 107 -8.84 11.68 21.49
CA GLU A 107 -8.45 10.72 22.51
C GLU A 107 -6.92 10.58 22.62
N LYS A 108 -6.45 10.23 23.82
CA LYS A 108 -5.03 9.99 24.08
C LYS A 108 -4.54 8.63 23.57
N THR A 109 -5.45 7.68 23.43
CA THR A 109 -5.15 6.28 23.14
C THR A 109 -6.13 5.75 22.12
N LEU A 110 -5.64 4.99 21.14
CA LEU A 110 -6.46 4.43 20.08
C LEU A 110 -6.91 3.01 20.43
N THR A 111 -8.22 2.77 20.41
CA THR A 111 -8.83 1.45 20.66
C THR A 111 -8.77 0.55 19.43
N ARG A 112 -8.97 -0.76 19.63
CA ARG A 112 -8.98 -1.74 18.53
C ARG A 112 -10.06 -1.45 17.50
N GLU A 113 -11.26 -1.16 17.97
CA GLU A 113 -12.41 -0.85 17.13
C GLU A 113 -12.15 0.37 16.23
N LYS A 114 -11.64 1.47 16.81
CA LYS A 114 -11.32 2.67 16.05
C LYS A 114 -10.23 2.43 15.01
N LEU A 115 -9.18 1.69 15.36
CA LEU A 115 -8.12 1.37 14.41
C LEU A 115 -8.63 0.50 13.26
N VAL A 116 -9.46 -0.51 13.53
CA VAL A 116 -10.09 -1.35 12.50
C VAL A 116 -10.93 -0.50 11.55
N ASN A 117 -11.79 0.37 12.07
CA ASN A 117 -12.67 1.23 11.28
C ASN A 117 -11.86 2.21 10.43
N PHE A 118 -10.82 2.80 11.01
CA PHE A 118 -9.92 3.69 10.30
C PHE A 118 -9.18 2.96 9.16
N LEU A 119 -8.50 1.85 9.46
CA LEU A 119 -7.78 1.08 8.43
C LEU A 119 -8.71 0.56 7.34
N THR A 120 -9.89 0.08 7.69
CA THR A 120 -10.91 -0.34 6.70
C THR A 120 -11.28 0.81 5.76
N SER A 121 -11.48 2.01 6.31
CA SER A 121 -11.80 3.22 5.53
C SER A 121 -10.64 3.64 4.63
N VAL A 122 -9.40 3.55 5.13
CA VAL A 122 -8.20 3.82 4.34
C VAL A 122 -8.03 2.78 3.22
N CYS A 123 -8.27 1.49 3.48
CA CYS A 123 -8.26 0.45 2.45
C CYS A 123 -9.29 0.73 1.37
N LYS A 124 -10.54 1.05 1.73
CA LYS A 124 -11.58 1.44 0.78
C LYS A 124 -11.12 2.60 -0.09
N SER A 125 -10.55 3.65 0.51
CA SER A 125 -10.02 4.79 -0.23
C SER A 125 -8.88 4.40 -1.18
N ALA A 126 -7.91 3.62 -0.70
CA ALA A 126 -6.74 3.23 -1.48
C ALA A 126 -7.14 2.34 -2.67
N PHE A 127 -8.11 1.47 -2.47
CA PHE A 127 -8.55 0.47 -3.45
C PHE A 127 -9.62 0.96 -4.42
N ALA A 128 -10.37 2.01 -4.08
CA ALA A 128 -11.42 2.56 -4.95
C ALA A 128 -10.88 3.11 -6.28
N VAL A 129 -9.60 3.46 -6.33
CA VAL A 129 -8.97 4.12 -7.49
C VAL A 129 -8.26 3.14 -8.41
N ASP A 130 -8.17 1.87 -8.03
CA ASP A 130 -7.46 0.87 -8.82
C ASP A 130 -8.32 0.34 -9.97
N LYS A 131 -8.41 1.15 -11.03
CA LYS A 131 -9.06 0.78 -12.28
C LYS A 131 -8.35 -0.36 -12.99
N ASP A 132 -7.06 -0.56 -12.73
CA ASP A 132 -6.19 -1.51 -13.45
C ASP A 132 -6.40 -2.95 -12.99
N LEU A 133 -6.88 -3.13 -11.75
CA LEU A 133 -7.34 -4.42 -11.22
C LEU A 133 -8.78 -4.76 -11.60
N LYS A 134 -9.58 -3.77 -12.01
CA LYS A 134 -11.01 -3.96 -12.28
C LYS A 134 -11.22 -5.00 -13.40
N GLY A 135 -11.93 -6.08 -13.08
CA GLY A 135 -12.24 -7.16 -14.01
C GLY A 135 -11.15 -8.23 -14.16
N LYS A 136 -9.95 -8.03 -13.59
CA LYS A 136 -8.84 -9.01 -13.59
C LYS A 136 -8.82 -9.90 -12.32
N LEU A 137 -9.39 -9.39 -11.23
CA LEU A 137 -9.60 -10.12 -9.98
C LEU A 137 -11.10 -10.35 -9.77
N ASP A 138 -11.46 -11.39 -9.02
CA ASP A 138 -12.81 -11.51 -8.47
C ASP A 138 -12.96 -10.46 -7.37
N ALA A 139 -13.58 -9.33 -7.72
CA ALA A 139 -13.75 -8.20 -6.83
C ALA A 139 -14.92 -8.46 -5.87
N ASP A 140 -14.62 -8.87 -4.64
CA ASP A 140 -15.47 -8.47 -3.51
C ASP A 140 -15.25 -6.97 -3.30
N GLU A 141 -16.32 -6.19 -3.31
CA GLU A 141 -16.24 -4.75 -3.01
C GLU A 141 -15.90 -4.53 -1.52
N ASN A 142 -16.16 -5.52 -0.67
CA ASN A 142 -15.82 -5.46 0.74
C ASN A 142 -14.32 -5.67 0.97
N ILE A 143 -13.81 -4.98 1.98
CA ILE A 143 -12.44 -5.18 2.45
C ILE A 143 -12.39 -6.47 3.28
N ASP A 144 -11.49 -7.38 2.92
CA ASP A 144 -11.22 -8.56 3.72
C ASP A 144 -10.78 -8.15 5.13
N GLN A 145 -11.56 -8.51 6.13
CA GLN A 145 -11.26 -8.17 7.53
C GLN A 145 -10.02 -8.91 8.02
N ASN A 146 -9.69 -10.09 7.48
CA ASN A 146 -8.46 -10.79 7.83
C ASN A 146 -7.22 -10.00 7.42
N PHE A 147 -7.27 -9.31 6.28
CA PHE A 147 -6.23 -8.37 5.88
C PHE A 147 -6.12 -7.20 6.87
N VAL A 148 -7.24 -6.59 7.26
CA VAL A 148 -7.21 -5.48 8.24
C VAL A 148 -6.64 -5.96 9.58
N PHE A 149 -6.99 -7.17 10.03
CA PHE A 149 -6.44 -7.76 11.24
C PHE A 149 -4.95 -8.07 11.12
N SER A 150 -4.47 -8.55 9.97
CA SER A 150 -3.05 -8.84 9.77
C SER A 150 -2.18 -7.59 9.87
N LEU A 151 -2.66 -6.42 9.42
CA LEU A 151 -1.96 -5.14 9.57
C LEU A 151 -1.70 -4.76 11.03
N MET A 152 -2.54 -5.22 11.95
CA MET A 152 -2.44 -4.89 13.39
C MET A 152 -1.71 -5.96 14.20
N THR A 153 -1.05 -6.92 13.54
CA THR A 153 -0.38 -8.03 14.22
C THR A 153 0.74 -7.50 15.14
N GLY A 154 0.76 -7.98 16.38
CA GLY A 154 1.78 -7.57 17.37
C GLY A 154 1.52 -6.24 18.07
N LEU A 155 0.40 -5.55 17.80
CA LEU A 155 0.00 -4.37 18.54
C LEU A 155 -0.67 -4.73 19.88
N ALA A 156 -0.13 -4.19 20.98
CA ALA A 156 -0.80 -4.19 22.28
C ALA A 156 -1.78 -3.02 22.36
N MET A 157 -3.03 -3.29 22.72
CA MET A 157 -4.09 -2.26 22.78
C MET A 157 -4.41 -1.85 24.23
N PRO A 158 -4.82 -0.60 24.48
CA PRO A 158 -4.92 0.51 23.52
C PRO A 158 -3.53 1.08 23.17
N ILE A 159 -3.38 1.65 21.97
CA ILE A 159 -2.07 2.17 21.53
C ILE A 159 -1.94 3.67 21.79
N GLU A 160 -0.77 4.07 22.28
CA GLU A 160 -0.37 5.48 22.37
C GLU A 160 0.36 5.91 21.08
N VAL A 161 0.55 7.23 20.92
CA VAL A 161 1.18 7.82 19.73
C VAL A 161 2.57 7.25 19.44
N ASP A 162 3.39 7.00 20.46
CA ASP A 162 4.75 6.48 20.30
C ASP A 162 4.77 5.03 19.81
N ALA A 163 3.85 4.20 20.34
CA ALA A 163 3.66 2.83 19.88
C ALA A 163 3.15 2.80 18.42
N PHE A 164 2.20 3.67 18.08
CA PHE A 164 1.70 3.81 16.70
C PHE A 164 2.80 4.24 15.72
N THR A 165 3.61 5.24 16.08
CA THR A 165 4.70 5.71 15.21
C THR A 165 5.77 4.62 15.02
N THR A 166 6.03 3.82 16.06
CA THR A 166 6.97 2.69 16.01
C THR A 166 6.43 1.57 15.13
N TRP A 167 5.15 1.23 15.24
CA TRP A 167 4.48 0.27 14.37
C TRP A 167 4.55 0.68 12.91
N MET A 168 4.15 1.92 12.58
CA MET A 168 4.24 2.44 11.21
C MET A 168 5.66 2.44 10.63
N ARG A 169 6.69 2.64 11.48
CA ARG A 169 8.09 2.61 11.03
C ARG A 169 8.55 1.20 10.67
N ARG A 170 7.96 0.18 11.30
CA ARG A 170 8.34 -1.23 11.13
C ARG A 170 7.55 -1.92 10.04
N ASP A 171 6.29 -1.53 9.84
CA ASP A 171 5.37 -2.17 8.90
C ASP A 171 5.27 -1.35 7.59
N PRO A 172 5.91 -1.81 6.49
CA PRO A 172 5.86 -1.11 5.22
C PRO A 172 4.47 -1.11 4.58
N VAL A 173 3.63 -2.12 4.85
CA VAL A 173 2.28 -2.22 4.29
C VAL A 173 1.42 -1.10 4.84
N VAL A 174 1.42 -0.94 6.17
CA VAL A 174 0.67 0.11 6.87
C VAL A 174 1.17 1.49 6.46
N SER A 175 2.50 1.66 6.41
CA SER A 175 3.10 2.93 5.97
C SER A 175 2.66 3.29 4.56
N ASN A 176 2.78 2.37 3.59
CA ASN A 176 2.40 2.61 2.20
C ASN A 176 0.89 2.87 2.07
N LEU A 177 0.07 2.14 2.84
CA LEU A 177 -1.37 2.30 2.86
C LEU A 177 -1.79 3.70 3.34
N LEU A 178 -1.18 4.24 4.40
CA LEU A 178 -1.48 5.59 4.90
C LEU A 178 -0.87 6.69 4.04
N GLU A 179 0.30 6.45 3.46
CA GLU A 179 0.93 7.35 2.49
C GLU A 179 0.04 7.51 1.24
N PHE A 180 -0.53 6.42 0.72
CA PHE A 180 -1.40 6.46 -0.46
C PHE A 180 -2.86 6.81 -0.14
N GLY A 181 -3.50 6.08 0.78
CA GLY A 181 -4.92 6.22 1.11
C GLY A 181 -5.28 7.51 1.85
N VAL A 182 -4.30 8.18 2.48
CA VAL A 182 -4.51 9.44 3.20
C VAL A 182 -3.68 10.56 2.63
N ARG A 183 -2.35 10.51 2.76
CA ARG A 183 -1.48 11.66 2.46
C ARG A 183 -1.53 12.06 0.99
N TYR A 184 -1.40 11.09 0.08
CA TYR A 184 -1.44 11.36 -1.36
C TYR A 184 -2.75 12.06 -1.74
N TYR A 185 -3.90 11.50 -1.37
CA TYR A 185 -5.19 12.10 -1.71
C TYR A 185 -5.38 13.48 -1.07
N MET A 186 -5.10 13.61 0.23
CA MET A 186 -5.20 14.88 0.93
C MET A 186 -4.39 15.95 0.22
N LEU A 187 -3.11 15.72 0.01
CA LEU A 187 -2.22 16.70 -0.58
C LEU A 187 -2.48 16.93 -2.08
N GLN A 188 -2.81 15.90 -2.86
CA GLN A 188 -3.10 16.06 -4.28
C GLN A 188 -4.32 16.95 -4.51
N ARG A 189 -5.38 16.77 -3.71
CA ARG A 189 -6.65 17.50 -3.91
C ARG A 189 -6.64 18.90 -3.31
N THR A 190 -5.97 19.13 -2.19
CA THR A 190 -5.97 20.46 -1.54
C THR A 190 -4.68 21.25 -1.74
N CYS A 191 -3.58 20.60 -2.11
CA CYS A 191 -2.26 21.23 -2.20
C CYS A 191 -1.62 21.06 -3.59
N GLY A 192 -2.41 20.91 -4.66
CA GLY A 192 -1.95 20.50 -6.01
C GLY A 192 -0.57 21.05 -6.45
N VAL A 193 -0.38 22.37 -6.44
CA VAL A 193 0.90 23.01 -6.83
C VAL A 193 2.07 22.62 -5.90
N TYR A 194 1.83 22.55 -4.59
CA TYR A 194 2.84 22.12 -3.63
C TYR A 194 3.13 20.61 -3.76
N PHE A 195 2.08 19.82 -3.97
CA PHE A 195 2.14 18.38 -4.17
C PHE A 195 3.00 18.03 -5.38
N GLU A 196 2.77 18.69 -6.51
CA GLU A 196 3.54 18.46 -7.74
C GLU A 196 5.04 18.76 -7.57
N ASN A 197 5.38 19.81 -6.84
CA ASN A 197 6.77 20.25 -6.69
C ASN A 197 7.54 19.55 -5.57
N ASN A 198 6.86 19.02 -4.53
CA ASN A 198 7.52 18.56 -3.30
C ASN A 198 7.15 17.13 -2.88
N VAL A 199 6.10 16.57 -3.46
CA VAL A 199 5.52 15.28 -3.02
C VAL A 199 5.48 14.26 -4.16
N LEU A 200 5.45 14.70 -5.42
CA LEU A 200 5.70 13.83 -6.57
C LEU A 200 7.15 13.31 -6.54
N SER A 201 7.36 12.27 -5.75
CA SER A 201 8.30 11.24 -6.16
C SER A 201 7.52 10.27 -7.04
N PRO A 202 7.98 9.98 -8.28
CA PRO A 202 7.41 8.90 -9.10
C PRO A 202 7.47 7.53 -8.40
N ARG A 203 8.17 7.44 -7.25
CA ARG A 203 8.30 6.28 -6.37
C ARG A 203 7.41 6.32 -5.14
N VAL A 204 6.35 7.15 -5.08
CA VAL A 204 5.24 6.89 -4.15
C VAL A 204 4.60 5.60 -4.65
N ILE A 205 5.19 4.49 -4.20
CA ILE A 205 4.91 3.11 -4.59
C ILE A 205 3.41 3.03 -4.74
N ARG A 206 2.92 2.94 -5.99
CA ARG A 206 1.55 2.49 -6.19
C ARG A 206 1.55 1.10 -5.59
N PRO A 207 0.82 0.86 -4.51
CA PRO A 207 1.02 -0.39 -3.81
C PRO A 207 0.27 -1.52 -4.51
N THR A 208 -0.37 -1.24 -5.64
CA THR A 208 -0.66 -2.21 -6.70
C THR A 208 0.26 -2.03 -7.91
N PRO A 209 0.60 -3.14 -8.59
CA PRO A 209 1.33 -3.06 -9.84
C PRO A 209 0.51 -2.28 -10.87
N LEU A 210 1.19 -1.44 -11.65
CA LEU A 210 0.60 -0.60 -12.69
C LEU A 210 -0.16 -1.45 -13.72
N GLN A 211 0.28 -2.69 -13.96
CA GLN A 211 -0.33 -3.58 -14.93
C GLN A 211 -0.27 -5.04 -14.45
N LEU A 212 -1.41 -5.73 -14.52
CA LEU A 212 -1.49 -7.19 -14.54
C LEU A 212 -1.63 -7.65 -16.00
N LYS A 213 -0.60 -8.31 -16.56
CA LYS A 213 -0.54 -8.83 -17.94
C LYS A 213 -0.70 -10.36 -17.98
N GLY A 214 -1.04 -10.91 -19.14
CA GLY A 214 -1.12 -12.37 -19.34
C GLY A 214 -2.39 -13.06 -18.82
N PHE A 215 -3.28 -12.33 -18.13
CA PHE A 215 -4.53 -12.88 -17.61
C PHE A 215 -5.61 -13.14 -18.70
N GLY A 216 -5.49 -12.58 -19.91
CA GLY A 216 -6.48 -12.78 -20.97
C GLY A 216 -7.92 -12.45 -20.51
N GLN A 217 -8.88 -13.36 -20.75
CA GLN A 217 -10.23 -13.30 -20.17
C GLN A 217 -10.34 -13.98 -18.78
N SER A 218 -9.27 -14.62 -18.32
CA SER A 218 -9.24 -15.44 -17.11
C SER A 218 -8.84 -14.61 -15.89
N ARG A 219 -9.72 -14.53 -14.90
CA ARG A 219 -9.43 -13.84 -13.63
C ARG A 219 -8.51 -14.67 -12.74
N SER A 220 -7.64 -14.02 -11.95
CA SER A 220 -6.94 -14.73 -10.89
C SER A 220 -7.94 -15.17 -9.81
N LYS A 221 -7.97 -16.47 -9.51
CA LYS A 221 -8.82 -17.07 -8.46
C LYS A 221 -8.12 -17.22 -7.11
N LEU A 222 -6.83 -16.86 -7.03
CA LEU A 222 -5.99 -16.99 -5.83
C LEU A 222 -5.50 -15.65 -5.33
N MET A 223 -5.24 -14.70 -6.23
CA MET A 223 -4.86 -13.35 -5.83
C MET A 223 -6.11 -12.54 -5.52
N THR A 224 -6.11 -11.92 -4.33
CA THR A 224 -7.02 -10.84 -3.98
C THR A 224 -6.30 -9.50 -4.16
N ARG A 225 -7.07 -8.41 -4.22
CA ARG A 225 -6.53 -7.05 -4.28
C ARG A 225 -5.66 -6.76 -3.06
N GLU A 226 -6.14 -7.17 -1.89
CA GLU A 226 -5.46 -7.09 -0.60
C GLU A 226 -4.16 -7.89 -0.62
N GLY A 227 -4.17 -9.11 -1.16
CA GLY A 227 -2.97 -9.94 -1.25
C GLY A 227 -1.91 -9.37 -2.19
N ILE A 228 -2.30 -8.82 -3.34
CA ILE A 228 -1.37 -8.13 -4.25
C ILE A 228 -0.74 -6.93 -3.55
N TRP A 229 -1.55 -6.12 -2.87
CA TRP A 229 -1.06 -4.98 -2.09
C TRP A 229 -0.07 -5.40 -1.02
N TYR A 230 -0.42 -6.46 -0.30
CA TYR A 230 0.39 -7.00 0.78
C TYR A 230 1.76 -7.48 0.28
N ILE A 231 1.81 -8.20 -0.85
CA ILE A 231 3.07 -8.66 -1.44
C ILE A 231 3.87 -7.47 -1.98
N ASN A 232 3.24 -6.61 -2.79
CA ASN A 232 3.92 -5.50 -3.47
C ASN A 232 4.55 -4.50 -2.49
N ALA A 233 3.95 -4.30 -1.31
CA ALA A 233 4.53 -3.48 -0.25
C ALA A 233 5.84 -4.04 0.34
N HIS A 234 6.13 -5.33 0.15
CA HIS A 234 7.35 -5.99 0.60
C HIS A 234 8.37 -6.23 -0.53
N LEU A 235 8.01 -5.95 -1.78
CA LEU A 235 8.94 -6.06 -2.89
C LEU A 235 9.99 -4.92 -2.88
N PRO A 236 11.20 -5.16 -3.40
CA PRO A 236 12.18 -4.10 -3.62
C PRO A 236 11.61 -2.98 -4.50
N LYS A 237 12.00 -1.71 -4.26
CA LYS A 237 11.36 -0.54 -4.91
C LYS A 237 11.43 -0.56 -6.44
N ASP A 238 12.51 -1.09 -7.00
CA ASP A 238 12.70 -1.19 -8.45
C ASP A 238 11.92 -2.39 -9.07
N MET A 239 11.18 -3.11 -8.23
CA MET A 239 10.40 -4.31 -8.49
C MET A 239 8.98 -4.13 -7.92
N THR A 240 8.30 -3.02 -8.27
CA THR A 240 6.88 -2.81 -7.89
C THR A 240 5.96 -2.43 -9.06
N SER A 241 6.45 -2.46 -10.30
CA SER A 241 5.80 -1.75 -11.42
C SER A 241 4.80 -2.59 -12.21
N GLU A 242 5.12 -3.83 -12.61
CA GLU A 242 4.24 -4.58 -13.53
C GLU A 242 4.31 -6.08 -13.27
N TRP A 243 3.17 -6.74 -13.06
CA TRP A 243 3.11 -8.19 -12.91
C TRP A 243 2.55 -8.84 -14.18
N GLU A 244 3.17 -9.91 -14.64
CA GLU A 244 2.81 -10.70 -15.82
C GLU A 244 2.59 -12.16 -15.40
N LEU A 245 1.44 -12.75 -15.72
CA LEU A 245 1.22 -14.18 -15.50
C LEU A 245 2.12 -15.01 -16.44
N LEU A 246 3.07 -15.73 -15.87
CA LEU A 246 3.94 -16.68 -16.59
C LEU A 246 3.30 -18.05 -16.72
N TYR A 247 2.75 -18.55 -15.62
CA TYR A 247 2.26 -19.91 -15.53
C TYR A 247 1.06 -20.00 -14.60
N ASP A 248 0.03 -20.68 -15.07
CA ASP A 248 -1.14 -21.09 -14.31
C ASP A 248 -1.38 -22.58 -14.50
N SER A 249 -1.30 -23.33 -13.39
CA SER A 249 -1.51 -24.77 -13.41
C SER A 249 -2.91 -25.22 -13.86
N GLU A 250 -3.95 -24.37 -13.75
CA GLU A 250 -5.30 -24.70 -14.21
C GLU A 250 -5.40 -24.67 -15.73
N SER A 251 -4.86 -23.63 -16.37
CA SER A 251 -4.95 -23.44 -17.82
C SER A 251 -3.81 -24.11 -18.60
N MET A 252 -2.61 -24.19 -18.03
CA MET A 252 -1.40 -24.71 -18.69
C MET A 252 -1.02 -26.14 -18.25
N GLY A 253 -1.76 -26.70 -17.30
CA GLY A 253 -1.58 -28.06 -16.81
C GLY A 253 -0.51 -28.16 -15.71
N LYS A 254 -0.65 -29.15 -14.83
CA LYS A 254 0.11 -29.26 -13.58
C LYS A 254 1.53 -29.81 -13.72
N ALA A 255 1.94 -30.25 -14.91
CA ALA A 255 3.23 -30.90 -15.11
C ALA A 255 4.40 -29.95 -14.77
N PHE A 256 5.37 -30.43 -13.98
CA PHE A 256 6.57 -29.64 -13.65
C PHE A 256 7.36 -29.18 -14.89
N ALA A 257 7.34 -29.97 -15.97
CA ALA A 257 7.93 -29.57 -17.24
C ALA A 257 7.24 -28.34 -17.86
N GLN A 258 5.91 -28.21 -17.71
CA GLN A 258 5.16 -27.04 -18.18
C GLN A 258 5.51 -25.81 -17.36
N PHE A 259 5.58 -25.94 -16.03
CA PHE A 259 6.05 -24.89 -15.15
C PHE A 259 7.44 -24.38 -15.58
N MET A 260 8.41 -25.29 -15.69
CA MET A 260 9.78 -24.95 -16.08
C MET A 260 9.86 -24.28 -17.46
N ALA A 261 9.02 -24.69 -18.42
CA ALA A 261 9.01 -24.10 -19.76
C ALA A 261 8.64 -22.60 -19.76
N HIS A 262 7.92 -22.12 -18.73
CA HIS A 262 7.44 -20.74 -18.63
C HIS A 262 8.20 -19.90 -17.58
N SER A 263 8.85 -20.53 -16.60
CA SER A 263 9.50 -19.83 -15.47
C SER A 263 11.03 -19.92 -15.45
N PHE A 264 11.64 -20.76 -16.29
CA PHE A 264 13.10 -20.92 -16.32
C PHE A 264 13.82 -19.66 -16.80
N ASP A 265 14.92 -19.29 -16.12
CA ASP A 265 15.73 -18.10 -16.41
C ASP A 265 14.96 -16.76 -16.34
N VAL A 266 13.79 -16.76 -15.68
CA VAL A 266 12.98 -15.56 -15.46
C VAL A 266 13.21 -15.02 -14.05
N SER A 267 13.29 -13.69 -13.92
CA SER A 267 13.48 -12.97 -12.66
C SER A 267 12.87 -11.56 -12.73
N PRO A 268 12.43 -10.98 -11.60
CA PRO A 268 12.08 -11.70 -10.37
C PRO A 268 10.75 -12.46 -10.54
N ILE A 269 10.46 -13.40 -9.63
CA ILE A 269 9.23 -14.21 -9.68
C ILE A 269 8.52 -14.23 -8.33
N VAL A 270 7.20 -14.09 -8.39
CA VAL A 270 6.29 -14.38 -7.27
C VAL A 270 5.57 -15.70 -7.56
N PHE A 271 5.65 -16.65 -6.63
CA PHE A 271 4.90 -17.90 -6.63
C PHE A 271 3.72 -17.77 -5.69
N ILE A 272 2.54 -18.21 -6.13
CA ILE A 272 1.34 -18.25 -5.31
C ILE A 272 0.72 -19.63 -5.46
N ILE A 273 0.57 -20.33 -4.35
CA ILE A 273 0.06 -21.69 -4.28
C ILE A 273 -1.20 -21.65 -3.42
N LYS A 274 -2.24 -22.34 -3.89
CA LYS A 274 -3.40 -22.72 -3.09
C LYS A 274 -3.42 -24.21 -2.91
N ASP A 275 -3.43 -24.69 -1.68
CA ASP A 275 -3.52 -26.13 -1.40
C ASP A 275 -4.97 -26.66 -1.50
N LYS A 276 -5.16 -27.94 -1.13
CA LYS A 276 -6.49 -28.59 -1.14
C LYS A 276 -7.42 -28.06 -0.05
N ASP A 277 -6.85 -27.63 1.06
CA ASP A 277 -7.58 -27.15 2.24
C ASP A 277 -7.93 -25.66 2.12
N GLY A 278 -7.44 -25.00 1.07
CA GLY A 278 -7.79 -23.64 0.71
C GLY A 278 -6.83 -22.58 1.23
N TYR A 279 -5.72 -22.96 1.86
CA TYR A 279 -4.66 -22.05 2.24
C TYR A 279 -4.02 -21.47 1.00
N VAL A 280 -3.72 -20.17 1.03
CA VAL A 280 -3.05 -19.48 -0.07
C VAL A 280 -1.75 -18.90 0.48
N PHE A 281 -0.61 -19.30 -0.08
CA PHE A 281 0.72 -18.92 0.38
C PHE A 281 1.70 -18.95 -0.79
N GLY A 282 2.93 -18.51 -0.57
CA GLY A 282 3.88 -18.37 -1.66
C GLY A 282 5.23 -17.83 -1.24
N GLY A 283 6.01 -17.45 -2.25
CA GLY A 283 7.33 -16.88 -2.06
C GLY A 283 7.74 -15.96 -3.20
N PHE A 284 8.62 -15.02 -2.87
CA PHE A 284 9.29 -14.15 -3.82
C PHE A 284 10.73 -14.61 -4.03
N VAL A 285 11.11 -14.77 -5.29
CA VAL A 285 12.49 -15.06 -5.70
C VAL A 285 13.06 -13.85 -6.43
N SER A 286 14.16 -13.34 -5.92
CA SER A 286 14.86 -12.16 -6.46
C SER A 286 15.78 -12.45 -7.65
N GLU A 287 16.20 -13.71 -7.84
CA GLU A 287 17.14 -14.13 -8.88
C GLU A 287 16.51 -15.07 -9.93
N PRO A 288 17.08 -15.16 -11.15
CA PRO A 288 16.55 -16.07 -12.16
C PRO A 288 16.48 -17.51 -11.69
N LEU A 289 15.35 -18.19 -11.94
CA LEU A 289 15.22 -19.61 -11.64
C LEU A 289 16.23 -20.42 -12.44
N LYS A 290 17.10 -21.13 -11.72
CA LYS A 290 18.17 -21.96 -12.29
C LYS A 290 18.03 -23.38 -11.78
N LEU A 291 18.23 -24.34 -12.68
CA LEU A 291 18.45 -25.73 -12.28
C LEU A 291 19.83 -25.81 -11.64
N ASN A 292 19.86 -25.98 -10.32
CA ASN A 292 21.08 -26.04 -9.54
C ASN A 292 20.93 -27.09 -8.44
N ALA A 293 21.90 -28.01 -8.37
CA ALA A 293 21.98 -29.02 -7.31
C ALA A 293 22.42 -28.42 -5.95
N SER A 294 22.78 -27.13 -5.92
CA SER A 294 23.12 -26.36 -4.73
C SER A 294 22.15 -25.19 -4.52
N TRP A 295 22.04 -24.73 -3.27
CA TRP A 295 21.26 -23.54 -2.92
C TRP A 295 21.84 -22.27 -3.59
N TYR A 296 20.96 -21.38 -4.01
CA TYR A 296 21.29 -20.07 -4.59
C TYR A 296 20.27 -19.01 -4.15
N GLY A 297 20.39 -17.78 -4.66
CA GLY A 297 19.57 -16.64 -4.26
C GLY A 297 20.24 -15.77 -3.19
N ASN A 298 19.49 -14.78 -2.71
CA ASN A 298 19.97 -13.81 -1.73
C ASN A 298 18.90 -13.47 -0.68
N SER A 299 19.25 -12.56 0.22
CA SER A 299 18.42 -12.15 1.36
C SER A 299 17.13 -11.42 0.99
N ASP A 300 16.96 -11.01 -0.27
CA ASP A 300 15.75 -10.33 -0.72
C ASP A 300 14.60 -11.31 -0.95
N CYS A 301 14.88 -12.63 -1.02
CA CYS A 301 13.85 -13.66 -1.05
C CYS A 301 13.05 -13.68 0.28
N PHE A 302 11.75 -13.89 0.16
CA PHE A 302 10.87 -14.04 1.33
C PHE A 302 9.72 -14.99 1.04
N LEU A 303 9.14 -15.54 2.11
CA LEU A 303 7.91 -16.32 2.06
C LEU A 303 6.73 -15.46 2.51
N PHE A 304 5.53 -15.80 2.06
CA PHE A 304 4.31 -15.15 2.53
C PHE A 304 3.14 -16.14 2.63
N SER A 305 2.18 -15.78 3.48
CA SER A 305 0.85 -16.35 3.55
C SER A 305 -0.17 -15.27 3.20
N LEU A 306 -1.22 -15.62 2.47
CA LEU A 306 -2.34 -14.75 2.10
C LEU A 306 -3.68 -15.20 2.71
N ALA A 307 -3.87 -16.51 2.92
CA ALA A 307 -5.09 -17.04 3.54
C ALA A 307 -4.78 -18.28 4.39
N PRO A 308 -5.43 -18.42 5.57
CA PRO A 308 -6.49 -17.58 6.14
C PRO A 308 -5.99 -16.30 6.83
N SER A 309 -4.68 -16.18 7.03
CA SER A 309 -4.06 -15.01 7.66
C SER A 309 -2.85 -14.56 6.84
N MET A 310 -2.71 -13.24 6.68
CA MET A 310 -1.59 -12.68 5.93
C MET A 310 -0.36 -12.49 6.81
N ALA A 311 0.79 -12.93 6.30
CA ALA A 311 2.09 -12.78 6.98
C ALA A 311 3.21 -12.79 5.95
N VAL A 312 4.30 -12.08 6.24
CA VAL A 312 5.54 -12.12 5.45
C VAL A 312 6.68 -12.59 6.35
N TYR A 313 7.50 -13.50 5.82
CA TYR A 313 8.62 -14.11 6.50
C TYR A 313 9.88 -13.82 5.70
N HIS A 314 10.58 -12.75 6.10
CA HIS A 314 11.90 -12.42 5.57
C HIS A 314 12.97 -13.39 6.10
N THR A 315 14.09 -13.46 5.39
CA THR A 315 15.23 -14.24 5.84
C THR A 315 15.69 -13.83 7.25
N THR A 316 15.99 -14.83 8.08
CA THR A 316 16.63 -14.64 9.38
C THR A 316 18.14 -14.47 9.27
N SER A 317 18.70 -14.60 8.05
CA SER A 317 20.14 -14.63 7.77
C SER A 317 20.90 -15.76 8.48
N TYR A 318 20.20 -16.74 9.06
CA TYR A 318 20.80 -17.89 9.74
C TYR A 318 21.60 -18.78 8.79
N ASN A 319 21.10 -18.97 7.57
CA ASN A 319 21.78 -19.69 6.50
C ASN A 319 21.51 -19.01 5.15
N LYS A 320 22.17 -19.52 4.09
CA LYS A 320 22.04 -19.01 2.72
C LYS A 320 21.21 -19.94 1.83
N ASN A 321 20.28 -20.69 2.42
CA ASN A 321 19.45 -21.67 1.73
C ASN A 321 18.16 -21.00 1.22
N TYR A 322 18.29 -20.09 0.25
CA TYR A 322 17.15 -19.29 -0.21
C TYR A 322 16.31 -20.01 -1.26
N VAL A 323 16.94 -20.51 -2.31
CA VAL A 323 16.28 -21.16 -3.44
C VAL A 323 17.03 -22.42 -3.82
N TYR A 324 16.29 -23.47 -4.12
CA TYR A 324 16.82 -24.72 -4.63
C TYR A 324 15.84 -25.26 -5.65
N LEU A 325 16.34 -25.53 -6.85
CA LEU A 325 15.54 -26.06 -7.94
C LEU A 325 16.38 -27.10 -8.66
N ASN A 326 15.96 -28.35 -8.60
CA ASN A 326 16.74 -29.45 -9.13
C ASN A 326 15.86 -30.42 -9.91
N LYS A 327 16.44 -31.12 -10.88
CA LYS A 327 15.73 -32.08 -11.74
C LYS A 327 16.66 -33.22 -12.14
N ALA A 328 16.10 -34.43 -12.21
CA ALA A 328 16.74 -35.64 -12.73
C ALA A 328 18.06 -36.08 -12.03
N GLN A 329 18.25 -35.74 -10.76
CA GLN A 329 19.33 -36.28 -9.93
C GLN A 329 18.94 -37.62 -9.30
N LYS A 330 19.90 -38.56 -9.22
CA LYS A 330 19.68 -39.89 -8.63
C LYS A 330 19.80 -39.92 -7.10
N THR A 331 20.58 -39.00 -6.53
CA THR A 331 20.99 -39.01 -5.11
C THR A 331 20.59 -37.75 -4.34
N LEU A 332 20.09 -36.72 -5.04
CA LEU A 332 19.64 -35.46 -4.46
C LEU A 332 18.14 -35.28 -4.70
N PRO A 333 17.42 -34.55 -3.82
CA PRO A 333 16.02 -34.24 -4.02
C PRO A 333 15.78 -33.60 -5.39
N ASN A 334 14.81 -34.13 -6.13
CA ASN A 334 14.31 -33.52 -7.35
C ASN A 334 13.07 -32.69 -7.02
N GLY A 335 12.94 -31.53 -7.66
CA GLY A 335 11.91 -30.55 -7.37
C GLY A 335 12.50 -29.24 -6.84
N PHE A 336 11.62 -28.39 -6.33
CA PHE A 336 11.95 -27.15 -5.64
C PHE A 336 12.03 -27.47 -4.14
N SER A 337 13.06 -27.05 -3.37
CA SER A 337 13.25 -27.48 -1.97
C SER A 337 12.85 -26.46 -0.89
N GLU A 338 12.89 -26.91 0.37
CA GLU A 338 12.18 -26.53 1.62
C GLU A 338 12.03 -25.05 1.97
N ALA A 339 12.84 -24.14 1.43
CA ALA A 339 12.60 -22.71 1.56
C ALA A 339 11.46 -22.21 0.65
N MET A 340 11.03 -23.01 -0.34
CA MET A 340 9.86 -22.79 -1.20
C MET A 340 9.15 -24.09 -1.66
N ALA A 341 9.44 -25.23 -1.04
CA ALA A 341 8.86 -26.52 -1.45
C ALA A 341 7.45 -26.72 -0.90
N PHE A 342 6.45 -26.35 -1.71
CA PHE A 342 5.27 -27.18 -1.90
C PHE A 342 4.83 -27.08 -3.37
N MET A 343 5.57 -27.74 -4.26
CA MET A 343 5.06 -28.12 -5.58
C MET A 343 5.04 -29.65 -5.74
N GLU A 344 4.56 -30.35 -4.72
CA GLU A 344 3.89 -31.62 -4.95
C GLU A 344 2.41 -31.30 -5.22
N MET A 345 1.93 -31.71 -6.39
CA MET A 345 0.65 -31.32 -6.99
C MET A 345 -0.57 -31.57 -6.10
N ALA A 346 -0.83 -30.68 -5.15
CA ALA A 346 -2.03 -30.71 -4.33
C ALA A 346 -3.00 -29.56 -4.64
N GLY A 347 -2.56 -28.42 -5.21
CA GLY A 347 -3.52 -27.40 -5.61
C GLY A 347 -3.02 -26.37 -6.63
N LYS A 348 -3.76 -25.26 -6.75
CA LYS A 348 -3.63 -24.30 -7.86
C LYS A 348 -2.36 -23.46 -7.65
N THR A 349 -1.53 -23.31 -8.67
CA THR A 349 -0.31 -22.48 -8.62
C THR A 349 -0.37 -21.38 -9.68
N PHE A 350 -0.11 -20.14 -9.27
CA PHE A 350 0.20 -19.00 -10.15
C PHE A 350 1.67 -18.61 -10.01
N VAL A 351 2.26 -18.25 -11.14
CA VAL A 351 3.63 -17.73 -11.23
C VAL A 351 3.54 -16.44 -12.00
N THR A 352 3.96 -15.34 -11.40
CA THR A 352 4.00 -14.05 -12.08
C THR A 352 5.43 -13.54 -12.19
N LYS A 353 5.81 -13.08 -13.39
CA LYS A 353 7.03 -12.33 -13.66
C LYS A 353 6.78 -10.87 -13.38
N GLU A 354 7.76 -10.20 -12.83
CA GLU A 354 7.75 -8.75 -12.85
C GLU A 354 8.60 -8.18 -14.00
N MET A 355 8.11 -7.14 -14.66
CA MET A 355 8.90 -6.40 -15.66
C MET A 355 9.48 -5.12 -15.03
N GLY A 356 10.81 -5.08 -14.93
CA GLY A 356 11.55 -3.85 -14.66
C GLY A 356 11.57 -2.92 -15.87
N ILE A 357 11.72 -1.61 -15.62
CA ILE A 357 11.84 -0.60 -16.67
C ILE A 357 13.22 -0.76 -17.34
N ASP A 358 13.20 -1.03 -18.64
CA ASP A 358 14.39 -1.04 -19.49
C ASP A 358 14.65 0.38 -20.01
N ASP A 359 15.45 1.15 -19.27
CA ASP A 359 15.83 2.54 -19.61
C ASP A 359 16.59 2.65 -20.95
N ASN A 360 16.91 1.53 -21.62
CA ASN A 360 17.63 1.50 -22.90
C ASN A 360 16.74 1.26 -24.14
N LYS A 361 15.42 1.12 -24.00
CA LYS A 361 14.54 1.06 -25.17
C LYS A 361 14.27 2.45 -25.73
N LYS A 362 15.08 2.85 -26.72
CA LYS A 362 14.72 3.97 -27.62
C LYS A 362 13.34 3.69 -28.25
N PRO A 363 12.48 4.72 -28.38
CA PRO A 363 11.21 4.57 -29.08
C PRO A 363 11.46 4.12 -30.53
N PRO A 364 10.55 3.33 -31.13
CA PRO A 364 10.66 2.94 -32.52
C PRO A 364 10.76 4.21 -33.38
N GLN A 365 11.80 4.26 -34.22
CA GLN A 365 11.87 5.23 -35.30
C GLN A 365 10.80 4.83 -36.31
N ASP A 366 9.82 5.71 -36.53
CA ASP A 366 8.94 5.61 -37.67
C ASP A 366 9.79 5.79 -38.93
N ASP A 367 10.01 4.69 -39.66
CA ASP A 367 10.52 4.74 -41.02
C ASP A 367 9.40 5.21 -41.96
N ALA A 368 9.78 6.12 -42.87
CA ALA A 368 8.98 7.02 -43.70
C ALA A 368 7.84 6.42 -44.53
#